data_AF-A0A7S7SMS8-F1
#
_entry.id   AF-A0A7S7SMS8-F1
#
_cell.length_a   1.000
_cell.length_b   1.000
_cell.length_c   1.000
_cell.angle_alpha   90.00
_cell.angle_beta   90.00
_cell.angle_gamma   90.00
#
_symmetry.space_group_name_H-M   'P 1'
#
loop_
_entity.id
_entity.type
_entity.pdbx_description
1 polymer ?
#
loop_
_entity_poly.entity_id
_entity_poly.type
_entity_poly.pdbx_seq_one_letter_code
_entity_poly.pdbx_strand_id
1 'polypeptide(L)'
;MNDYGVFANLATVAASLASAAAAVRLAFMKRSKWQPPEEAVPAAVSRFAALLAMVVIALLYVFGRKVGQIALATITITLFVIAVACLIIALRTNVKYSFYYPKRNHEPDRKLGGDVLTDEAARIRKQKSLSEQQLFEDAQGDKDLVWTKASQASVMTRSTLSFIGLVGLGTCTLAAAAMLVVISMAE
;
A
#
# COMPACT_ATOMS: atom_id res chain seq x y z
N MET A 1 2.81 -27.69 15.12
CA MET A 1 1.36 -27.84 15.38
C MET A 1 1.05 -28.54 16.72
N ASN A 2 2.03 -28.84 17.60
CA ASN A 2 1.79 -29.58 18.86
C ASN A 2 1.69 -28.72 20.12
N ASP A 3 2.00 -27.41 20.09
CA ASP A 3 2.06 -26.60 21.33
C ASP A 3 0.69 -26.13 21.86
N TYR A 4 -0.39 -26.26 21.08
CA TYR A 4 -1.73 -25.80 21.48
C TYR A 4 -2.66 -26.91 21.98
N GLY A 5 -2.21 -28.17 21.99
CA GLY A 5 -2.99 -29.31 22.49
C GLY A 5 -4.42 -29.37 21.94
N VAL A 6 -5.40 -29.60 22.82
CA VAL A 6 -6.84 -29.69 22.48
C VAL A 6 -7.39 -28.41 21.83
N PHE A 7 -6.75 -27.27 22.03
CA PHE A 7 -7.16 -25.98 21.47
C PHE A 7 -6.53 -25.69 20.10
N ALA A 8 -5.66 -26.55 19.57
CA ALA A 8 -5.00 -26.32 18.28
C ALA A 8 -6.00 -26.08 17.15
N ASN A 9 -7.08 -26.88 17.08
CA ASN A 9 -8.13 -26.72 16.08
C ASN A 9 -8.88 -25.38 16.26
N LEU A 10 -9.17 -24.99 17.51
CA LEU A 10 -9.86 -23.74 17.80
C LEU A 10 -9.02 -22.51 17.41
N ALA A 11 -7.73 -22.51 17.78
CA ALA A 11 -6.79 -21.44 17.42
C ALA A 11 -6.63 -21.30 15.90
N THR A 12 -6.61 -22.43 15.20
CA THR A 12 -6.46 -22.51 13.75
C THR A 12 -7.70 -21.96 13.01
N VAL A 13 -8.89 -22.33 13.46
CA VAL A 13 -10.16 -21.76 12.95
C VAL A 13 -10.25 -20.26 13.25
N ALA A 14 -9.89 -19.83 14.46
CA ALA A 14 -9.88 -18.41 14.81
C ALA A 14 -8.89 -17.60 13.95
N ALA A 15 -7.69 -18.13 13.69
CA ALA A 15 -6.68 -17.47 12.86
C ALA A 15 -7.11 -17.34 11.38
N SER A 16 -7.75 -18.37 10.82
CA SER A 16 -8.27 -18.32 9.44
C SER A 16 -9.42 -17.32 9.30
N LEU A 17 -10.36 -17.30 10.26
CA LEU A 17 -11.43 -16.30 10.33
C LEU A 17 -10.89 -14.88 10.46
N ALA A 18 -9.92 -14.67 11.36
CA ALA A 18 -9.29 -13.37 11.54
C ALA A 18 -8.58 -12.90 10.27
N SER A 19 -7.91 -13.80 9.56
CA SER A 19 -7.21 -13.51 8.30
C SER A 19 -8.20 -13.15 7.17
N ALA A 20 -9.30 -13.89 7.05
CA ALA A 20 -10.36 -13.59 6.08
C ALA A 20 -11.05 -12.25 6.39
N ALA A 21 -11.37 -11.99 7.66
CA ALA A 21 -11.96 -10.73 8.10
C ALA A 21 -11.00 -9.55 7.86
N ALA A 22 -9.69 -9.73 8.10
CA ALA A 22 -8.67 -8.74 7.81
C ALA A 22 -8.56 -8.46 6.30
N ALA A 23 -8.62 -9.49 5.46
CA ALA A 23 -8.61 -9.34 4.00
C ALA A 23 -9.81 -8.50 3.50
N VAL A 24 -11.02 -8.82 3.96
CA VAL A 24 -12.23 -8.04 3.64
C VAL A 24 -12.12 -6.61 4.17
N ARG A 25 -11.66 -6.43 5.41
CA ARG A 25 -11.47 -5.11 6.00
C ARG A 25 -10.46 -4.27 5.22
N LEU A 26 -9.36 -4.86 4.77
CA LEU A 26 -8.34 -4.16 3.97
C LEU A 26 -8.89 -3.73 2.61
N ALA A 27 -9.69 -4.59 1.96
CA ALA A 27 -10.34 -4.29 0.70
C ALA A 27 -11.31 -3.08 0.79
N PHE A 28 -11.96 -2.88 1.94
CA PHE A 28 -12.92 -1.79 2.17
C PHE A 28 -12.44 -0.74 3.18
N MET A 29 -11.13 -0.69 3.46
CA MET A 29 -10.59 0.19 4.49
C MET A 29 -10.80 1.65 4.12
N LYS A 30 -11.42 2.43 5.01
CA LYS A 30 -11.45 3.90 4.89
C LYS A 30 -10.03 4.45 4.92
N ARG A 31 -9.82 5.57 4.23
CA ARG A 31 -8.51 6.18 4.10
C ARG A 31 -7.90 6.52 5.47
N SER A 32 -6.64 6.15 5.69
CA SER A 32 -5.89 6.44 6.91
C SER A 32 -4.80 7.48 6.65
N LYS A 33 -4.37 8.23 7.67
CA LYS A 33 -3.36 9.30 7.56
C LYS A 33 -2.01 8.85 6.97
N TRP A 34 -1.65 7.58 7.12
CA TRP A 34 -0.42 7.02 6.56
C TRP A 34 -0.48 6.73 5.04
N GLN A 35 -1.68 6.61 4.47
CA GLN A 35 -1.86 6.29 3.03
C GLN A 35 -1.48 7.49 2.17
N PRO A 36 -1.09 7.31 0.89
CA PRO A 36 -0.83 8.43 -0.02
C PRO A 36 -1.98 9.44 -0.07
N PRO A 37 -1.71 10.73 -0.31
CA PRO A 37 -2.75 11.76 -0.45
C PRO A 37 -3.68 11.50 -1.65
N GLU A 38 -4.88 12.08 -1.63
CA GLU A 38 -5.93 11.83 -2.63
C GLU A 38 -5.55 12.21 -4.04
N GLU A 39 -4.81 13.30 -4.17
CA GLU A 39 -4.27 13.74 -5.44
C GLU A 39 -3.36 12.69 -6.08
N ALA A 40 -2.64 11.89 -5.28
CA ALA A 40 -1.72 10.88 -5.78
C ALA A 40 -2.39 9.54 -6.05
N VAL A 41 -3.26 9.11 -5.14
CA VAL A 41 -4.01 7.85 -5.29
C VAL A 41 -5.50 8.14 -5.13
N PRO A 42 -6.24 8.23 -6.25
CA PRO A 42 -7.69 8.40 -6.22
C PRO A 42 -8.38 7.23 -5.50
N ALA A 43 -9.50 7.48 -4.83
CA ALA A 43 -10.28 6.43 -4.18
C ALA A 43 -10.76 5.32 -5.15
N ALA A 44 -10.87 5.63 -6.45
CA ALA A 44 -11.17 4.64 -7.47
C ALA A 44 -10.07 3.56 -7.59
N VAL A 45 -8.80 3.94 -7.38
CA VAL A 45 -7.66 3.03 -7.52
C VAL A 45 -7.65 1.98 -6.41
N SER A 46 -7.98 2.37 -5.16
CA SER A 46 -8.09 1.40 -4.07
C SER A 46 -9.23 0.41 -4.28
N ARG A 47 -10.37 0.87 -4.84
CA ARG A 47 -11.50 0.01 -5.22
C ARG A 47 -11.12 -0.96 -6.34
N PHE A 48 -10.34 -0.52 -7.31
CA PHE A 48 -9.85 -1.38 -8.38
C PHE A 48 -8.91 -2.47 -7.85
N ALA A 49 -7.97 -2.10 -6.96
CA ALA A 49 -7.10 -3.06 -6.28
C ALA A 49 -7.89 -4.09 -5.46
N ALA A 50 -8.94 -3.64 -4.75
CA ALA A 50 -9.84 -4.50 -4.00
C ALA A 50 -10.62 -5.47 -4.91
N LEU A 51 -11.12 -4.99 -6.05
CA LEU A 51 -11.84 -5.83 -7.03
C LEU A 51 -10.93 -6.92 -7.61
N LEU A 52 -9.70 -6.57 -8.00
CA LEU A 52 -8.70 -7.56 -8.42
C LEU A 52 -8.41 -8.60 -7.33
N ALA A 53 -8.26 -8.15 -6.08
CA ALA A 53 -8.06 -9.06 -4.95
C ALA A 53 -9.25 -10.02 -4.78
N MET A 54 -10.49 -9.54 -4.88
CA MET A 54 -11.67 -10.40 -4.78
C MET A 54 -11.72 -11.48 -5.87
N VAL A 55 -11.34 -11.14 -7.11
CA VAL A 55 -11.25 -12.13 -8.20
C VAL A 55 -10.22 -13.21 -7.87
N VAL A 56 -9.03 -12.83 -7.39
CA VAL A 56 -7.99 -13.79 -6.99
C VAL A 56 -8.46 -14.66 -5.84
N ILE A 57 -9.14 -14.10 -4.84
CA ILE A 57 -9.72 -14.85 -3.72
C ILE A 57 -10.75 -15.87 -4.22
N ALA A 58 -11.63 -15.48 -5.14
CA ALA A 58 -12.60 -16.39 -5.72
C ALA A 58 -11.92 -17.55 -6.48
N LEU A 59 -10.86 -17.26 -7.25
CA LEU A 59 -10.08 -18.29 -7.93
C LEU A 59 -9.38 -19.23 -6.94
N LEU A 60 -8.79 -18.69 -5.88
CA LEU A 60 -8.19 -19.50 -4.82
C LEU A 60 -9.24 -20.40 -4.18
N TYR A 61 -10.44 -19.89 -3.89
CA TYR A 61 -11.51 -20.69 -3.30
C TYR A 61 -11.95 -21.85 -4.21
N VAL A 62 -12.15 -21.60 -5.49
CA VAL A 62 -12.62 -22.61 -6.46
C VAL A 62 -11.54 -23.66 -6.78
N PHE A 63 -10.29 -23.22 -6.95
CA PHE A 63 -9.21 -24.09 -7.44
C PHE A 63 -8.22 -24.53 -6.36
N GLY A 64 -8.27 -23.97 -5.15
CA GLY A 64 -7.26 -24.16 -4.10
C GLY A 64 -7.05 -25.62 -3.71
N ARG A 65 -8.13 -26.42 -3.70
CA ARG A 65 -8.04 -27.87 -3.42
C ARG A 65 -7.28 -28.66 -4.48
N LYS A 66 -7.22 -28.18 -5.73
CA LYS A 66 -6.52 -28.84 -6.84
C LYS A 66 -5.04 -28.47 -6.95
N VAL A 67 -4.65 -27.34 -6.38
CA VAL A 67 -3.29 -26.78 -6.47
C VAL A 67 -2.32 -27.52 -5.55
N GLY A 68 -2.81 -28.11 -4.46
CA GLY A 68 -1.99 -28.79 -3.46
C GLY A 68 -1.37 -27.82 -2.45
N GLN A 69 -1.10 -28.33 -1.24
CA GLN A 69 -0.67 -27.50 -0.11
C GLN A 69 0.66 -26.79 -0.34
N ILE A 70 1.66 -27.50 -0.90
CA ILE A 70 3.00 -26.95 -1.12
C ILE A 70 2.95 -25.76 -2.07
N ALA A 71 2.25 -25.88 -3.20
CA ALA A 71 2.11 -24.81 -4.16
C ALA A 71 1.35 -23.60 -3.58
N LEU A 72 0.30 -23.84 -2.79
CA LEU A 72 -0.42 -22.76 -2.10
C LEU A 72 0.46 -22.05 -1.04
N ALA A 73 1.33 -22.80 -0.36
CA ALA A 73 2.30 -22.25 0.59
C ALA A 73 3.32 -21.34 -0.12
N THR A 74 3.86 -21.80 -1.26
CA THR A 74 4.78 -21.02 -2.08
C THR A 74 4.14 -19.74 -2.61
N ILE A 75 2.89 -19.83 -3.10
CA ILE A 75 2.12 -18.65 -3.55
C ILE A 75 1.94 -17.66 -2.40
N THR A 76 1.52 -18.14 -1.23
CA THR A 76 1.30 -17.29 -0.04
C THR A 76 2.58 -16.56 0.36
N ILE A 77 3.70 -17.26 0.45
CA ILE A 77 5.00 -16.65 0.80
C ILE A 77 5.44 -15.65 -0.27
N THR A 78 5.29 -15.98 -1.55
CA THR A 78 5.67 -15.08 -2.66
C THR A 78 4.86 -13.79 -2.62
N LEU A 79 3.53 -13.90 -2.47
CA LEU A 79 2.65 -12.73 -2.35
C LEU A 79 2.98 -11.90 -1.11
N PHE A 80 3.30 -12.54 0.02
CA PHE A 80 3.70 -11.86 1.24
C PHE A 80 4.96 -11.03 1.05
N VAL A 81 6.02 -11.62 0.47
CA VAL A 81 7.30 -10.93 0.22
C VAL A 81 7.09 -9.73 -0.70
N ILE A 82 6.30 -9.88 -1.76
CA ILE A 82 6.01 -8.78 -2.69
C ILE A 82 5.17 -7.69 -1.97
N ALA A 83 4.17 -8.07 -1.17
CA ALA A 83 3.37 -7.11 -0.41
C ALA A 83 4.24 -6.30 0.58
N VAL A 84 5.18 -6.95 1.27
CA VAL A 84 6.14 -6.28 2.16
C VAL A 84 7.06 -5.35 1.37
N ALA A 85 7.57 -5.77 0.21
CA ALA A 85 8.37 -4.90 -0.66
C ALA A 85 7.56 -3.66 -1.12
N CYS A 86 6.30 -3.86 -1.53
CA CYS A 86 5.38 -2.78 -1.87
C CYS A 86 5.14 -1.83 -0.67
N LEU A 87 4.98 -2.36 0.54
CA LEU A 87 4.85 -1.55 1.76
C LEU A 87 6.09 -0.68 1.98
N ILE A 88 7.28 -1.25 1.89
CA ILE A 88 8.54 -0.51 2.08
C ILE A 88 8.69 0.59 1.03
N ILE A 89 8.38 0.31 -0.24
CA ILE A 89 8.43 1.29 -1.32
C ILE A 89 7.40 2.40 -1.08
N ALA A 90 6.17 2.05 -0.69
CA ALA A 90 5.11 3.02 -0.40
C ALA A 90 5.50 3.91 0.78
N LEU A 91 6.03 3.35 1.87
CA LEU A 91 6.48 4.12 3.04
C LEU A 91 7.65 5.03 2.68
N ARG A 92 8.69 4.51 2.01
CA ARG A 92 9.85 5.33 1.60
C ARG A 92 9.45 6.48 0.68
N THR A 93 8.56 6.21 -0.28
CA THR A 93 8.07 7.24 -1.20
C THR A 93 7.23 8.28 -0.45
N ASN A 94 6.29 7.86 0.39
CA ASN A 94 5.48 8.80 1.14
C ASN A 94 6.30 9.62 2.14
N VAL A 95 7.25 9.03 2.87
CA VAL A 95 8.06 9.77 3.84
C VAL A 95 9.00 10.76 3.15
N LYS A 96 9.66 10.35 2.06
CA LYS A 96 10.65 11.19 1.39
C LYS A 96 10.03 12.36 0.63
N TYR A 97 8.88 12.17 -0.01
CA TYR A 97 8.29 13.17 -0.91
C TYR A 97 7.03 13.82 -0.37
N SER A 98 6.68 13.62 0.91
CA SER A 98 5.56 14.34 1.51
C SER A 98 5.97 15.72 1.98
N PHE A 99 5.33 16.74 1.41
CA PHE A 99 5.48 18.13 1.80
C PHE A 99 4.13 18.64 2.33
N TYR A 100 4.17 19.52 3.33
CA TYR A 100 2.98 20.01 4.02
C TYR A 100 2.78 21.49 3.72
N TYR A 101 1.57 21.88 3.33
CA TYR A 101 1.24 23.30 3.22
C TYR A 101 0.21 23.69 4.28
N PRO A 102 0.51 24.65 5.17
CA PRO A 102 -0.43 25.05 6.20
C PRO A 102 -1.64 25.77 5.58
N LYS A 103 -2.84 25.20 5.75
CA LYS A 103 -4.10 25.88 5.44
C LYS A 103 -4.60 26.59 6.70
N ARG A 104 -4.85 27.90 6.61
CA ARG A 104 -5.16 28.81 7.73
C ARG A 104 -6.29 28.33 8.66
N ASN A 105 -7.21 27.50 8.18
CA ASN A 105 -8.36 26.98 8.95
C ASN A 105 -8.59 25.46 8.82
N HIS A 106 -7.69 24.67 8.21
CA HIS A 106 -7.90 23.25 7.92
C HIS A 106 -6.65 22.41 8.27
N GLU A 107 -6.81 21.08 8.41
CA GLU A 107 -5.65 20.18 8.55
C GLU A 107 -4.62 20.48 7.43
N PRO A 108 -3.30 20.44 7.73
CA PRO A 108 -2.25 20.71 6.76
C PRO A 108 -2.42 19.87 5.50
N ASP A 109 -2.36 20.52 4.33
CA ASP A 109 -2.53 19.86 3.05
C ASP A 109 -1.24 19.12 2.69
N ARG A 110 -1.25 17.79 2.82
CA ARG A 110 -0.09 16.97 2.51
C ARG A 110 -0.08 16.61 1.03
N LYS A 111 0.95 17.05 0.32
CA LYS A 111 1.12 16.82 -1.12
C LYS A 111 2.40 16.05 -1.38
N LEU A 112 2.37 15.20 -2.42
CA LEU A 112 3.57 14.53 -2.91
C LEU A 112 4.30 15.43 -3.90
N GLY A 113 5.59 15.68 -3.66
CA GLY A 113 6.48 16.43 -4.54
C GLY A 113 7.15 15.55 -5.60
N GLY A 114 8.33 15.97 -6.06
CA GLY A 114 9.17 15.25 -7.02
C GLY A 114 10.60 15.03 -6.52
N ASP A 115 11.37 14.23 -7.27
CA ASP A 115 12.82 14.05 -7.12
C ASP A 115 13.65 15.19 -7.73
N VAL A 116 13.13 15.86 -8.76
CA VAL A 116 13.89 16.81 -9.58
C VAL A 116 13.24 18.19 -9.50
N LEU A 117 13.99 19.15 -8.97
CA LEU A 117 13.61 20.56 -8.92
C LEU A 117 13.57 21.19 -10.31
N THR A 118 12.74 22.21 -10.49
CA THR A 118 12.82 23.09 -11.66
C THR A 118 14.13 23.86 -11.65
N ASP A 119 14.61 24.31 -12.82
CA ASP A 119 15.87 25.08 -12.92
C ASP A 119 15.82 26.36 -12.06
N GLU A 120 14.66 27.01 -12.03
CA GLU A 120 14.43 28.21 -11.23
C GLU A 120 14.45 27.91 -9.72
N ALA A 121 13.75 26.86 -9.28
CA ALA A 121 13.78 26.43 -7.88
C ALA A 121 15.18 25.98 -7.45
N ALA A 122 15.93 25.29 -8.31
CA ALA A 122 17.31 24.88 -8.05
C ALA A 122 18.24 26.10 -7.89
N ARG A 123 18.05 27.14 -8.71
CA ARG A 123 18.79 28.42 -8.58
C ARG A 123 18.46 29.12 -7.27
N ILE A 124 17.19 29.26 -6.93
CA ILE A 124 16.74 29.91 -5.69
C ILE A 124 17.26 29.13 -4.47
N ARG A 125 17.18 27.80 -4.50
CA ARG A 125 17.73 26.91 -3.47
C ARG A 125 19.20 27.21 -3.22
N LYS A 126 20.00 27.33 -4.28
CA LYS A 126 21.44 27.58 -4.18
C LYS A 126 21.76 28.98 -3.66
N GLN A 127 20.97 29.97 -4.05
CA GLN A 127 21.19 31.37 -3.63
C GLN A 127 20.78 31.63 -2.18
N LYS A 128 19.64 31.07 -1.75
CA LYS A 128 19.05 31.34 -0.44
C LYS A 128 19.26 30.20 0.58
N SER A 129 19.91 29.11 0.18
CA SER A 129 20.13 27.91 0.99
C SER A 129 18.86 27.34 1.62
N LEU A 130 17.74 27.41 0.89
CA LEU A 130 16.43 26.96 1.35
C LEU A 130 16.30 25.43 1.27
N SER A 131 15.52 24.85 2.18
CA SER A 131 15.07 23.47 2.08
C SER A 131 13.95 23.31 1.04
N GLU A 132 13.71 22.09 0.56
CA GLU A 132 12.63 21.81 -0.40
C GLU A 132 11.24 22.11 0.19
N GLN A 133 11.06 21.91 1.49
CA GLN A 133 9.83 22.28 2.21
C GLN A 133 9.63 23.81 2.22
N GLN A 134 10.68 24.59 2.45
CA GLN A 134 10.60 26.06 2.42
C GLN A 134 10.34 26.57 1.01
N LEU A 135 10.96 25.98 -0.02
CA LEU A 135 10.66 26.32 -1.42
C LEU A 135 9.18 26.06 -1.76
N PHE A 136 8.61 24.99 -1.22
CA PHE A 136 7.20 24.66 -1.39
C PHE A 136 6.25 25.62 -0.66
N GLU A 137 6.62 26.06 0.54
CA GLU A 137 5.90 27.08 1.29
C GLU A 137 5.97 28.45 0.59
N ASP A 138 7.13 28.85 0.10
CA ASP A 138 7.35 30.08 -0.68
C ASP A 138 6.57 30.06 -2.01
N ALA A 139 6.42 28.88 -2.61
CA ALA A 139 5.58 28.65 -3.79
C ALA A 139 4.08 28.58 -3.47
N GLN A 140 3.66 28.91 -2.25
CA GLN A 140 2.27 28.89 -1.80
C GLN A 140 1.57 27.53 -2.00
N GLY A 141 2.32 26.44 -1.93
CA GLY A 141 1.80 25.09 -2.11
C GLY A 141 1.58 24.66 -3.57
N ASP A 142 2.10 25.42 -4.54
CA ASP A 142 2.18 25.03 -5.95
C ASP A 142 3.40 24.14 -6.21
N LYS A 143 3.13 22.89 -6.62
CA LYS A 143 4.16 21.88 -6.86
C LYS A 143 4.91 22.11 -8.17
N ASP A 144 4.25 22.70 -9.16
CA ASP A 144 4.81 22.85 -10.51
C ASP A 144 5.91 23.91 -10.57
N LEU A 145 5.93 24.82 -9.60
CA LEU A 145 7.00 25.82 -9.44
C LEU A 145 8.27 25.23 -8.83
N VAL A 146 8.12 24.20 -7.99
CA VAL A 146 9.24 23.61 -7.24
C VAL A 146 9.83 22.41 -7.96
N TRP A 147 8.99 21.48 -8.45
CA TRP A 147 9.44 20.23 -9.07
C TRP A 147 8.97 20.10 -10.51
N THR A 148 9.79 19.44 -11.33
CA THR A 148 9.42 19.13 -12.72
C THR A 148 8.23 18.17 -12.80
N LYS A 149 7.34 18.38 -13.76
CA LYS A 149 6.14 17.54 -13.97
C LYS A 149 6.45 16.07 -14.17
N ALA A 150 7.50 15.76 -14.92
CA ALA A 150 7.95 14.39 -15.16
C ALA A 150 8.36 13.69 -13.84
N SER A 151 9.03 14.42 -12.96
CA SER A 151 9.47 13.90 -11.67
C SER A 151 8.29 13.69 -10.71
N GLN A 152 7.37 14.65 -10.64
CA GLN A 152 6.14 14.51 -9.87
C GLN A 152 5.33 13.29 -10.34
N ALA A 153 5.16 13.12 -11.65
CA ALA A 153 4.44 11.98 -12.23
C ALA A 153 5.09 10.63 -11.88
N SER A 154 6.43 10.56 -11.87
CA SER A 154 7.17 9.35 -11.48
C SER A 154 6.92 8.99 -10.01
N VAL A 155 7.01 9.97 -9.10
CA VAL A 155 6.73 9.77 -7.66
C VAL A 155 5.27 9.35 -7.44
N MET A 156 4.32 10.01 -8.09
CA MET A 156 2.90 9.65 -8.02
C MET A 156 2.65 8.23 -8.53
N THR A 157 3.25 7.85 -9.66
CA THR A 157 3.12 6.51 -10.24
C THR A 157 3.70 5.45 -9.30
N ARG A 158 4.90 5.69 -8.74
CA ARG A 158 5.52 4.77 -7.79
C ARG A 158 4.67 4.60 -6.52
N SER A 159 4.17 5.70 -5.96
CA SER A 159 3.29 5.68 -4.79
C SER A 159 1.99 4.92 -5.09
N THR A 160 1.41 5.14 -6.26
CA THR A 160 0.17 4.48 -6.71
C THR A 160 0.35 2.98 -6.90
N LEU A 161 1.36 2.57 -7.68
CA LEU A 161 1.61 1.15 -7.97
C LEU A 161 1.98 0.37 -6.71
N SER A 162 2.82 0.95 -5.85
CA SER A 162 3.18 0.32 -4.58
C SER A 162 1.97 0.21 -3.64
N PHE A 163 1.07 1.19 -3.63
CA PHE A 163 -0.17 1.11 -2.85
C PHE A 163 -1.15 0.07 -3.41
N ILE A 164 -1.36 0.02 -4.73
CA ILE A 164 -2.17 -1.02 -5.39
C ILE A 164 -1.61 -2.40 -5.06
N GLY A 165 -0.30 -2.59 -5.23
CA GLY A 165 0.38 -3.85 -4.94
C GLY A 165 0.24 -4.25 -3.48
N LEU A 166 0.42 -3.31 -2.55
CA LEU A 166 0.24 -3.57 -1.12
C LEU A 166 -1.18 -4.02 -0.79
N VAL A 167 -2.19 -3.27 -1.22
CA VAL A 167 -3.60 -3.57 -0.89
C VAL A 167 -4.02 -4.85 -1.58
N GLY A 168 -3.75 -4.99 -2.88
CA GLY A 168 -4.14 -6.16 -3.67
C GLY A 168 -3.44 -7.43 -3.19
N LEU A 169 -2.11 -7.44 -3.20
CA LEU A 169 -1.31 -8.63 -2.86
C LEU A 169 -1.37 -8.94 -1.36
N GLY A 170 -1.42 -7.93 -0.49
CA GLY A 170 -1.62 -8.13 0.95
C GLY A 170 -2.95 -8.80 1.25
N THR A 171 -4.02 -8.37 0.59
CA THR A 171 -5.36 -9.00 0.70
C THR A 171 -5.35 -10.44 0.17
N CYS A 172 -4.72 -10.68 -0.99
CA CYS A 172 -4.60 -12.03 -1.56
C CYS A 172 -3.76 -12.97 -0.67
N THR A 173 -2.68 -12.45 -0.06
CA THR A 173 -1.82 -13.21 0.85
C THR A 173 -2.61 -13.69 2.06
N LEU A 174 -3.40 -12.81 2.69
CA LEU A 174 -4.21 -13.17 3.86
C LEU A 174 -5.27 -14.23 3.52
N ALA A 175 -5.88 -14.12 2.35
CA ALA A 175 -6.85 -15.11 1.89
C ALA A 175 -6.19 -16.45 1.53
N ALA A 176 -5.02 -16.44 0.88
CA ALA A 176 -4.25 -17.64 0.59
C ALA A 176 -3.78 -18.34 1.87
N ALA A 177 -3.33 -17.57 2.88
CA ALA A 177 -2.99 -18.08 4.20
C ALA A 177 -4.19 -18.74 4.90
N ALA A 178 -5.37 -18.09 4.86
CA ALA A 178 -6.59 -18.66 5.42
C ALA A 178 -6.98 -19.98 4.72
N MET A 179 -6.88 -20.03 3.39
CA MET A 179 -7.14 -21.24 2.61
C MET A 179 -6.16 -22.37 2.90
N LEU A 180 -4.87 -22.06 3.05
CA LEU A 180 -3.85 -23.03 3.41
C LEU A 180 -4.15 -23.69 4.75
N VAL A 181 -4.55 -22.87 5.72
CA VAL A 181 -5.00 -23.35 7.03
C VAL A 181 -6.20 -24.29 6.90
N VAL A 182 -7.23 -23.89 6.16
CA VAL A 182 -8.44 -24.72 5.97
C VAL A 182 -8.12 -26.06 5.29
N ILE A 183 -7.25 -26.06 4.27
CA ILE A 183 -6.86 -27.29 3.57
C ILE A 183 -6.02 -28.19 4.50
N SER A 184 -5.12 -27.62 5.30
CA SER A 184 -4.30 -28.38 6.25
C SER A 184 -5.08 -29.04 7.39
N MET A 185 -6.33 -28.61 7.63
CA MET A 185 -7.24 -29.24 8.60
C MET A 185 -8.13 -30.32 7.98
N ALA A 186 -8.23 -30.36 6.64
CA ALA A 186 -9.09 -31.31 5.92
C ALA A 186 -8.37 -32.62 5.55
N GLU A 187 -7.04 -32.64 5.68
CA GLU A 187 -6.17 -33.83 5.61
C GLU A 187 -5.90 -34.37 7.01
#